data_AF-A0A949CCK3-F1
#
_entry.id   AF-A0A949CCK3-F1
#
_cell.length_a   1.000
_cell.length_b   1.000
_cell.length_c   1.000
_cell.angle_alpha   90.00
_cell.angle_beta   90.00
_cell.angle_gamma   90.00
#
_symmetry.space_group_name_H-M   'P 1'
#
loop_
_entity.id
_entity.type
_entity.pdbx_description
1 polymer ?
#
loop_
_entity_poly.entity_id
_entity_poly.type
_entity_poly.pdbx_seq_one_letter_code
_entity_poly.pdbx_strand_id
1 'polypeptide(L)'
;MSKKIKLPPFNSVREYCEYYFKNYNKKNDHRDAWLAIREKRYQEIVDNGFYLNTNAETFKNEVLRFWELRYSYKDSKIRKRGCGWIFFQDEKGETPNSEQIVENLDSLELHGNYSWSKLSMGVRDGCITDDMEKLKKVLKYLFTENIDIADRFNKAIGITGMGYGKVSMFLHIKNPKEYGVWNSCTDVAFKILSKTKDGERFKIGKKMKAANIIGSNIGAKYKIINEQLKWLLENHNCQKYENGFKNLSDVDIFVWYIANNF
;
A
#
# COMPACT_ATOMS: atom_id res chain seq x y z
N MET A 1 -21.56 -6.78 -15.86
CA MET A 1 -22.24 -5.54 -15.40
C MET A 1 -21.22 -4.48 -15.05
N SER A 2 -21.12 -3.42 -15.85
CA SER A 2 -20.28 -2.25 -15.55
C SER A 2 -20.88 -1.50 -14.36
N LYS A 3 -20.20 -1.48 -13.20
CA LYS A 3 -20.58 -0.59 -12.09
C LYS A 3 -20.40 0.85 -12.58
N LYS A 4 -21.50 1.58 -12.80
CA LYS A 4 -21.48 3.03 -13.02
C LYS A 4 -20.73 3.64 -11.83
N ILE A 5 -19.58 4.24 -12.10
CA ILE A 5 -18.83 5.05 -11.13
C ILE A 5 -19.76 6.22 -10.77
N LYS A 6 -20.28 6.26 -9.54
CA LYS A 6 -21.01 7.42 -9.05
C LYS A 6 -20.05 8.61 -9.15
N LEU A 7 -20.51 9.74 -9.68
CA LEU A 7 -19.69 10.95 -9.70
C LEU A 7 -19.20 11.24 -8.28
N PRO A 8 -17.92 11.59 -8.12
CA PRO A 8 -17.34 11.86 -6.81
C PRO A 8 -18.14 12.98 -6.11
N PRO A 9 -18.53 12.85 -4.83
CA PRO A 9 -19.34 13.87 -4.14
C PRO A 9 -18.55 15.14 -3.77
N PHE A 10 -17.26 15.19 -4.10
CA PHE A 10 -16.35 16.26 -3.70
C PHE A 10 -15.74 16.96 -4.91
N ASN A 11 -15.56 18.26 -4.79
CA ASN A 11 -15.06 19.17 -5.81
C ASN A 11 -13.53 19.35 -5.76
N SER A 12 -12.88 18.96 -4.67
CA SER A 12 -11.43 19.10 -4.47
C SER A 12 -10.78 17.86 -3.84
N VAL A 13 -9.47 17.70 -4.04
CA VAL A 13 -8.65 16.67 -3.35
C VAL A 13 -8.65 16.90 -1.85
N ARG A 14 -8.67 18.18 -1.44
CA ARG A 14 -8.77 18.57 -0.03
C ARG A 14 -10.04 18.05 0.63
N GLU A 15 -11.20 18.23 0.00
CA GLU A 15 -12.49 17.74 0.52
C GLU A 15 -12.48 16.22 0.73
N TYR A 16 -11.83 15.47 -0.17
CA TYR A 16 -11.60 14.04 -0.01
C TYR A 16 -10.77 13.70 1.22
N CYS A 17 -9.67 14.42 1.44
CA CYS A 17 -8.82 14.23 2.61
C CYS A 17 -9.57 14.59 3.90
N GLU A 18 -10.25 15.74 3.95
CA GLU A 18 -11.05 16.17 5.10
C GLU A 18 -12.16 15.18 5.42
N TYR A 19 -12.85 14.65 4.40
CA TYR A 19 -13.83 13.60 4.59
C TYR A 19 -13.21 12.32 5.15
N TYR A 20 -12.07 11.87 4.61
CA TYR A 20 -11.33 10.73 5.14
C TYR A 20 -10.96 10.95 6.62
N PHE A 21 -10.30 12.06 6.95
CA PHE A 21 -9.88 12.36 8.32
C PHE A 21 -11.07 12.42 9.29
N LYS A 22 -12.17 13.07 8.89
CA LYS A 22 -13.38 13.18 9.71
C LYS A 22 -14.04 11.83 9.98
N ASN A 23 -14.10 10.94 8.99
CA ASN A 23 -14.77 9.64 9.15
C ASN A 23 -13.88 8.60 9.82
N TYR A 24 -12.56 8.69 9.62
CA TYR A 24 -11.60 7.73 10.14
C TYR A 24 -11.16 8.07 11.58
N ASN A 25 -11.21 9.35 12.00
CA ASN A 25 -10.94 9.73 13.39
C ASN A 25 -12.16 9.64 14.32
N LYS A 26 -13.39 9.64 13.78
CA LYS A 26 -14.62 9.56 14.60
C LYS A 26 -14.91 8.18 15.18
N LYS A 27 -14.24 7.14 14.70
CA LYS A 27 -14.39 5.76 15.17
C LYS A 27 -13.04 5.26 15.68
N ASN A 28 -12.74 5.56 16.94
CA ASN A 28 -11.76 4.94 17.82
C ASN A 28 -10.53 4.33 17.12
N ASP A 29 -9.40 5.04 17.15
CA ASP A 29 -8.05 4.47 17.32
C ASP A 29 -7.51 3.51 16.23
N HIS A 30 -8.29 3.16 15.22
CA HIS A 30 -7.91 2.16 14.22
C HIS A 30 -6.86 2.65 13.24
N ARG A 31 -6.87 3.95 12.93
CA ARG A 31 -5.80 4.56 12.13
C ARG A 31 -4.45 4.38 12.79
N ASP A 32 -4.41 4.72 14.07
CA ASP A 32 -3.18 4.78 14.81
C ASP A 32 -2.71 3.36 15.14
N ALA A 33 -3.64 2.45 15.44
CA ALA A 33 -3.36 1.01 15.50
C ALA A 33 -2.78 0.49 14.17
N TRP A 34 -3.37 0.82 13.02
CA TRP A 34 -2.86 0.40 11.71
C TRP A 34 -1.46 0.92 11.43
N LEU A 35 -1.22 2.19 11.73
CA LEU A 35 0.08 2.80 11.54
C LEU A 35 1.12 2.22 12.49
N ALA A 36 0.75 1.96 13.75
CA ALA A 36 1.61 1.33 14.74
C ALA A 36 1.96 -0.12 14.37
N ILE A 37 0.99 -0.91 13.88
CA ILE A 37 1.24 -2.26 13.38
C ILE A 37 2.20 -2.24 12.21
N ARG A 38 1.96 -1.35 11.23
CA ARG A 38 2.85 -1.22 10.06
C ARG A 38 4.26 -0.83 10.49
N GLU A 39 4.39 0.16 11.38
CA GLU A 39 5.67 0.59 11.91
C GLU A 39 6.41 -0.53 12.62
N LYS A 40 5.76 -1.23 13.57
CA LYS A 40 6.35 -2.37 14.29
C LYS A 40 6.85 -3.44 13.31
N ARG A 41 6.02 -3.82 12.33
CA ARG A 41 6.42 -4.80 11.32
C ARG A 41 7.53 -4.30 10.39
N TYR A 42 7.59 -3.00 10.06
CA TYR A 42 8.72 -2.44 9.30
C TYR A 42 10.02 -2.56 10.09
N GLN A 43 10.01 -2.22 11.37
CA GLN A 43 11.20 -2.33 12.21
C GLN A 43 11.67 -3.78 12.30
N GLU A 44 10.76 -4.74 12.51
CA GLU A 44 11.09 -6.17 12.49
C GLU A 44 11.75 -6.61 11.17
N ILE A 45 11.30 -6.10 10.02
CA ILE A 45 11.90 -6.45 8.72
C ILE A 45 13.27 -5.78 8.52
N VAL A 46 13.41 -4.51 8.94
CA VAL A 46 14.63 -3.72 8.80
C VAL A 46 15.74 -4.25 9.70
N ASP A 47 15.46 -4.42 10.99
CA ASP A 47 16.44 -4.81 12.01
C ASP A 47 17.03 -6.21 11.74
N ASN A 48 16.22 -7.10 11.18
CA ASN A 48 16.65 -8.48 10.90
C ASN A 48 17.40 -8.64 9.57
N GLY A 49 17.59 -7.57 8.77
CA GLY A 49 18.17 -7.67 7.42
C GLY A 49 17.43 -8.71 6.54
N PHE A 50 16.14 -8.88 6.84
CA PHE A 50 15.46 -10.17 6.76
C PHE A 50 15.39 -10.74 5.33
N TYR A 51 15.24 -9.88 4.33
CA TYR A 51 15.02 -10.29 2.95
C TYR A 51 16.31 -10.68 2.19
N LEU A 52 17.51 -10.46 2.74
CA LEU A 52 18.78 -10.80 2.05
C LEU A 52 19.38 -12.15 2.48
N ASN A 53 19.18 -12.56 3.74
CA ASN A 53 19.85 -13.73 4.32
C ASN A 53 18.94 -14.92 4.61
N THR A 54 17.67 -14.88 4.20
CA THR A 54 16.68 -15.93 4.51
C THR A 54 16.52 -16.95 3.39
N ASN A 55 16.04 -18.14 3.76
CA ASN A 55 15.62 -19.17 2.80
C ASN A 55 14.21 -18.87 2.27
N ALA A 56 13.77 -19.60 1.24
CA ALA A 56 12.47 -19.38 0.60
C ALA A 56 11.29 -19.52 1.57
N GLU A 57 11.33 -20.48 2.49
CA GLU A 57 10.25 -20.75 3.44
C GLU A 57 10.14 -19.65 4.49
N THR A 58 11.26 -19.19 5.03
CA THR A 58 11.30 -18.06 5.96
C THR A 58 10.87 -16.77 5.28
N PHE A 59 11.35 -16.51 4.05
CA PHE A 59 10.93 -15.35 3.25
C PHE A 59 9.41 -15.38 2.97
N LYS A 60 8.89 -16.57 2.62
CA LYS A 60 7.46 -16.80 2.52
C LYS A 60 6.81 -16.48 3.86
N ASN A 61 7.16 -17.13 4.95
CA ASN A 61 6.43 -16.98 6.20
C ASN A 61 6.43 -15.56 6.76
N GLU A 62 7.55 -14.85 6.76
CA GLU A 62 7.61 -13.52 7.38
C GLU A 62 7.19 -12.40 6.43
N VAL A 63 7.67 -12.43 5.18
CA VAL A 63 7.27 -11.40 4.22
C VAL A 63 5.83 -11.66 3.73
N LEU A 64 5.39 -12.93 3.58
CA LEU A 64 3.95 -13.21 3.36
C LEU A 64 3.11 -12.96 4.60
N ARG A 65 3.54 -13.18 5.85
CA ARG A 65 2.70 -12.78 7.00
C ARG A 65 2.42 -11.27 7.00
N PHE A 66 3.39 -10.49 6.54
CA PHE A 66 3.19 -9.07 6.29
C PHE A 66 2.23 -8.78 5.12
N TRP A 67 2.25 -9.60 4.06
CA TRP A 67 1.46 -9.42 2.82
C TRP A 67 0.05 -10.02 2.84
N GLU A 68 -0.07 -11.15 3.54
CA GLU A 68 -1.20 -12.03 3.66
C GLU A 68 -1.76 -11.91 5.08
N LEU A 69 -2.14 -10.69 5.46
CA LEU A 69 -3.30 -10.55 6.34
C LEU A 69 -4.49 -11.15 5.58
N ARG A 70 -4.57 -12.49 5.61
CA ARG A 70 -5.49 -13.29 4.82
C ARG A 70 -6.89 -12.95 5.28
N TYR A 71 -7.75 -12.66 4.31
CA TYR A 71 -9.15 -12.97 4.45
C TYR A 71 -9.35 -14.41 4.00
N SER A 72 -9.41 -15.32 4.96
CA SER A 72 -9.98 -16.65 4.75
C SER A 72 -10.54 -17.13 6.07
N TYR A 73 -11.80 -16.81 6.34
CA TYR A 73 -12.56 -17.55 7.34
C TYR A 73 -12.63 -19.00 6.89
N LYS A 74 -11.80 -19.85 7.46
CA LYS A 74 -12.07 -21.29 7.40
C LYS A 74 -13.25 -21.63 8.32
N ASP A 75 -13.55 -20.80 9.33
CA ASP A 75 -14.56 -21.14 10.35
C ASP A 75 -15.47 -20.00 10.90
N SER A 76 -15.37 -18.73 10.49
CA SER A 76 -16.35 -17.73 10.97
C SER A 76 -17.61 -17.63 10.10
N LYS A 77 -18.71 -17.37 10.80
CA LYS A 77 -20.04 -17.11 10.25
C LYS A 77 -20.18 -15.72 9.61
N ILE A 78 -19.14 -14.88 9.62
CA ILE A 78 -19.19 -13.50 9.12
C ILE A 78 -19.00 -13.51 7.60
N ARG A 79 -20.13 -13.56 6.88
CA ARG A 79 -20.16 -13.50 5.41
C ARG A 79 -19.75 -12.11 4.92
N LYS A 80 -19.03 -12.11 3.79
CA LYS A 80 -18.57 -11.04 2.87
C LYS A 80 -19.56 -9.91 2.52
N ARG A 81 -20.77 -9.87 3.08
CA ARG A 81 -21.77 -8.82 2.87
C ARG A 81 -21.73 -7.85 4.03
N GLY A 82 -20.93 -6.79 3.91
CA GLY A 82 -21.05 -5.63 4.79
C GLY A 82 -19.77 -5.10 5.44
N CYS A 83 -18.60 -5.71 5.21
CA CYS A 83 -17.34 -5.17 5.72
C CYS A 83 -16.94 -3.90 4.96
N GLY A 84 -17.62 -2.78 5.27
CA GLY A 84 -17.33 -1.46 4.69
C GLY A 84 -16.11 -0.77 5.30
N TRP A 85 -15.32 -1.45 6.13
CA TRP A 85 -14.37 -0.80 7.02
C TRP A 85 -13.24 -1.75 7.45
N ILE A 86 -12.09 -1.16 7.78
CA ILE A 86 -10.95 -1.85 8.38
C ILE A 86 -11.13 -1.79 9.91
N PHE A 87 -12.07 -2.55 10.46
CA PHE A 87 -12.24 -2.66 11.91
C PHE A 87 -11.40 -3.83 12.42
N PHE A 88 -10.60 -3.57 13.46
CA PHE A 88 -10.06 -4.66 14.27
C PHE A 88 -11.21 -5.20 15.11
N GLN A 89 -11.35 -6.52 15.14
CA GLN A 89 -12.31 -7.20 15.98
C GLN A 89 -11.59 -8.34 16.70
N ASP A 90 -11.85 -8.50 17.98
CA ASP A 90 -11.40 -9.68 18.74
C ASP A 90 -12.27 -10.91 18.42
N GLU A 91 -11.98 -12.02 19.09
CA GLU A 91 -12.73 -13.27 18.96
C GLU A 91 -14.23 -13.16 19.32
N LYS A 92 -14.63 -12.10 20.04
CA LYS A 92 -16.01 -11.80 20.42
C LYS A 92 -16.70 -10.81 19.47
N GLY A 93 -15.97 -10.30 18.47
CA GLY A 93 -16.45 -9.27 17.57
C GLY A 93 -16.39 -7.86 18.15
N GLU A 94 -15.79 -7.69 19.34
CA GLU A 94 -15.58 -6.41 19.99
C GLU A 94 -14.39 -5.68 19.39
N THR A 95 -14.38 -4.35 19.52
CA THR A 95 -13.37 -3.50 18.92
C THR A 95 -12.28 -3.18 19.95
N PRO A 96 -11.09 -3.82 19.89
CA PRO A 96 -10.01 -3.53 20.83
C PRO A 96 -9.44 -2.13 20.60
N ASN A 97 -8.86 -1.54 21.65
CA ASN A 97 -8.15 -0.25 21.55
C ASN A 97 -6.77 -0.43 20.86
N SER A 98 -6.12 0.65 20.44
CA SER A 98 -4.85 0.54 19.69
C SER A 98 -3.73 -0.13 20.47
N GLU A 99 -3.61 0.16 21.76
CA GLU A 99 -2.58 -0.41 22.64
C GLU A 99 -2.72 -1.94 22.69
N GLN A 100 -3.94 -2.43 22.93
CA GLN A 100 -4.26 -3.87 22.94
C GLN A 100 -3.96 -4.53 21.59
N ILE A 101 -4.23 -3.84 20.48
CA ILE A 101 -3.94 -4.36 19.13
C ILE A 101 -2.43 -4.54 18.92
N VAL A 102 -1.61 -3.59 19.38
CA VAL A 102 -0.15 -3.62 19.20
C VAL A 102 0.52 -4.63 20.13
N GLU A 103 0.05 -4.71 21.38
CA GLU A 103 0.57 -5.65 22.39
C GLU A 103 0.27 -7.11 22.02
N ASN A 104 -0.94 -7.39 21.55
CA ASN A 104 -1.36 -8.76 21.23
C ASN A 104 -1.11 -9.14 19.77
N LEU A 105 -0.31 -8.35 19.03
CA LEU A 105 -0.11 -8.47 17.58
C LEU A 105 0.20 -9.90 17.09
N ASP A 106 0.99 -10.65 17.85
CA ASP A 106 1.44 -12.00 17.47
C ASP A 106 0.41 -13.10 17.80
N SER A 107 -0.61 -12.75 18.60
CA SER A 107 -1.72 -13.62 18.98
C SER A 107 -3.05 -13.22 18.33
N LEU A 108 -3.11 -12.04 17.69
CA LEU A 108 -4.29 -11.53 17.01
C LEU A 108 -4.33 -11.98 15.55
N GLU A 109 -5.47 -12.52 15.13
CA GLU A 109 -5.79 -12.65 13.71
C GLU A 109 -6.17 -11.27 13.16
N LEU A 110 -5.18 -10.55 12.63
CA LEU A 110 -5.41 -9.23 12.05
C LEU A 110 -6.06 -9.33 10.66
N HIS A 111 -7.28 -8.83 10.55
CA HIS A 111 -7.97 -8.70 9.26
C HIS A 111 -7.75 -7.31 8.68
N GLY A 112 -6.64 -7.17 7.93
CA GLY A 112 -6.10 -5.87 7.55
C GLY A 112 -6.45 -5.29 6.20
N ASN A 113 -6.04 -4.03 6.02
CA ASN A 113 -6.43 -3.22 4.88
C ASN A 113 -6.11 -3.90 3.54
N TYR A 114 -7.07 -3.88 2.62
CA TYR A 114 -6.91 -4.59 1.33
C TYR A 114 -5.92 -3.89 0.37
N SER A 115 -5.14 -2.90 0.83
CA SER A 115 -4.16 -2.23 -0.03
C SER A 115 -3.07 -3.22 -0.45
N TRP A 116 -2.71 -4.18 0.42
CA TRP A 116 -1.73 -5.22 0.11
C TRP A 116 -2.34 -6.61 -0.05
N SER A 117 -3.56 -6.85 0.43
CA SER A 117 -4.20 -8.18 0.49
C SER A 117 -4.55 -8.81 -0.88
N LYS A 118 -4.30 -8.11 -2.00
CA LYS A 118 -4.43 -8.63 -3.37
C LYS A 118 -3.09 -8.80 -4.08
N LEU A 119 -1.97 -8.55 -3.40
CA LEU A 119 -0.63 -8.81 -3.92
C LEU A 119 -0.33 -10.32 -3.81
N SER A 120 -1.08 -11.15 -4.52
CA SER A 120 -0.85 -12.60 -4.53
C SER A 120 0.56 -12.91 -5.06
N MET A 121 1.34 -13.67 -4.29
CA MET A 121 2.70 -14.10 -4.63
C MET A 121 2.70 -15.32 -5.55
N GLY A 122 2.14 -15.14 -6.76
CA GLY A 122 2.17 -16.16 -7.80
C GLY A 122 0.96 -17.08 -7.75
N VAL A 123 0.09 -16.94 -8.74
CA VAL A 123 -0.85 -18.00 -9.14
C VAL A 123 -0.93 -18.11 -10.67
N ARG A 124 -0.57 -17.04 -11.42
CA ARG A 124 -0.60 -17.04 -12.88
C ARG A 124 0.75 -17.26 -13.57
N ASP A 125 1.84 -16.68 -13.06
CA ASP A 125 3.10 -16.59 -13.82
C ASP A 125 4.32 -17.22 -13.11
N GLY A 126 4.16 -17.98 -12.02
CA GLY A 126 5.27 -18.54 -11.23
C GLY A 126 5.49 -17.83 -9.88
N CYS A 127 6.21 -18.46 -8.95
CA CYS A 127 6.42 -17.93 -7.61
C CYS A 127 7.77 -17.18 -7.55
N ILE A 128 7.77 -15.96 -7.00
CA ILE A 128 8.99 -15.13 -6.91
C ILE A 128 10.12 -15.83 -6.14
N THR A 129 9.75 -16.75 -5.24
CA THR A 129 10.65 -17.44 -4.33
C THR A 129 11.22 -18.73 -4.91
N ASP A 130 10.84 -19.09 -6.14
CA ASP A 130 11.37 -20.27 -6.83
C ASP A 130 12.87 -20.12 -7.11
N ASP A 131 13.36 -18.88 -7.22
CA ASP A 131 14.79 -18.55 -7.33
C ASP A 131 15.17 -17.44 -6.34
N MET A 132 15.45 -17.85 -5.10
CA MET A 132 15.81 -16.93 -4.02
C MET A 132 17.10 -16.16 -4.28
N GLU A 133 18.07 -16.74 -4.98
CA GLU A 133 19.33 -16.07 -5.28
C GLU A 133 19.13 -14.93 -6.28
N LYS A 134 18.32 -15.15 -7.31
CA LYS A 134 17.91 -14.09 -8.25
C LYS A 134 17.08 -13.01 -7.56
N LEU A 135 16.14 -13.41 -6.69
CA LEU A 135 15.34 -12.46 -5.91
C LEU A 135 16.21 -11.57 -5.04
N LYS A 136 17.12 -12.15 -4.25
CA LYS A 136 18.06 -11.40 -3.39
C LYS A 136 18.90 -10.41 -4.19
N LYS A 137 19.48 -10.85 -5.32
CA LYS A 137 20.29 -9.98 -6.20
C LYS A 137 19.50 -8.78 -6.71
N VAL A 138 18.24 -8.98 -7.07
CA VAL A 138 17.39 -7.89 -7.57
C VAL A 138 16.87 -7.00 -6.45
N LEU A 139 16.50 -7.53 -5.28
CA LEU A 139 16.15 -6.70 -4.12
C LEU A 139 17.35 -5.84 -3.69
N LYS A 140 18.56 -6.41 -3.68
CA LYS A 140 19.79 -5.64 -3.43
C LYS A 140 19.93 -4.48 -4.40
N TYR A 141 19.72 -4.72 -5.70
CA TYR A 141 19.74 -3.65 -6.71
C TYR A 141 18.61 -2.63 -6.53
N LEU A 142 17.40 -3.08 -6.20
CA LEU A 142 16.22 -2.23 -5.95
C LEU A 142 16.46 -1.26 -4.78
N PHE A 143 17.23 -1.66 -3.78
CA PHE A 143 17.52 -0.87 -2.58
C PHE A 143 18.81 -0.04 -2.65
N THR A 144 19.50 -0.07 -3.79
CA THR A 144 20.72 0.70 -4.00
C THR A 144 20.41 2.17 -4.32
N GLU A 145 20.31 3.03 -3.30
CA GLU A 145 19.79 4.40 -3.43
C GLU A 145 20.60 5.35 -4.34
N ASN A 146 21.84 5.03 -4.69
CA ASN A 146 22.64 5.83 -5.63
C ASN A 146 22.31 5.59 -7.12
N ILE A 147 21.35 4.71 -7.42
CA ILE A 147 20.83 4.47 -8.78
C ILE A 147 19.45 5.12 -8.89
N ASP A 148 19.12 5.73 -10.05
CA ASP A 148 17.81 6.33 -10.27
C ASP A 148 16.68 5.31 -10.05
N ILE A 149 15.62 5.76 -9.39
CA ILE A 149 14.50 4.90 -9.00
C ILE A 149 13.82 4.25 -10.20
N ALA A 150 13.78 4.91 -11.36
CA ALA A 150 13.19 4.35 -12.56
C ALA A 150 13.96 3.11 -13.03
N ASP A 151 15.29 3.16 -13.02
CA ASP A 151 16.14 2.05 -13.44
C ASP A 151 16.04 0.87 -12.46
N ARG A 152 16.08 1.17 -11.16
CA ARG A 152 15.87 0.17 -10.09
C ARG A 152 14.53 -0.54 -10.23
N PHE A 153 13.47 0.22 -10.44
CA PHE A 153 12.11 -0.30 -10.55
C PHE A 153 11.90 -1.13 -11.83
N ASN A 154 12.43 -0.65 -12.97
CA ASN A 154 12.37 -1.38 -14.25
C ASN A 154 13.13 -2.71 -14.17
N LYS A 155 14.29 -2.74 -13.50
CA LYS A 155 15.00 -4.01 -13.32
C LYS A 155 14.22 -4.98 -12.45
N ALA A 156 13.60 -4.49 -11.38
CA ALA A 156 12.83 -5.34 -10.46
C ALA A 156 11.58 -5.93 -11.12
N ILE A 157 10.84 -5.16 -11.91
CA ILE A 157 9.63 -5.69 -12.57
C ILE A 157 9.94 -6.75 -13.64
N GLY A 158 11.19 -6.84 -14.11
CA GLY A 158 11.64 -7.85 -15.06
C GLY A 158 11.74 -9.26 -14.47
N ILE A 159 11.56 -9.41 -13.15
CA ILE A 159 11.46 -10.72 -12.50
C ILE A 159 10.03 -11.26 -12.62
N THR A 160 9.92 -12.51 -13.06
CA THR A 160 8.69 -13.28 -13.05
C THR A 160 7.99 -13.24 -11.69
N GLY A 161 6.71 -12.88 -11.68
CA GLY A 161 5.92 -12.73 -10.46
C GLY A 161 6.07 -11.38 -9.74
N MET A 162 7.01 -10.50 -10.16
CA MET A 162 7.15 -9.12 -9.65
C MET A 162 6.38 -8.11 -10.49
N GLY A 163 5.13 -7.84 -10.11
CA GLY A 163 4.39 -6.68 -10.62
C GLY A 163 4.71 -5.38 -9.89
N TYR A 164 4.30 -4.23 -10.45
CA TYR A 164 4.53 -2.89 -9.88
C TYR A 164 4.05 -2.74 -8.43
N GLY A 165 2.94 -3.41 -8.07
CA GLY A 165 2.43 -3.50 -6.70
C GLY A 165 3.46 -4.07 -5.71
N LYS A 166 4.14 -5.15 -6.09
CA LYS A 166 5.14 -5.79 -5.23
C LYS A 166 6.43 -4.98 -5.17
N VAL A 167 6.89 -4.46 -6.31
CA VAL A 167 8.12 -3.67 -6.37
C VAL A 167 8.01 -2.38 -5.53
N SER A 168 6.93 -1.62 -5.70
CA SER A 168 6.70 -0.40 -4.90
C SER A 168 6.53 -0.68 -3.41
N MET A 169 5.89 -1.81 -3.08
CA MET A 169 5.78 -2.26 -1.69
C MET A 169 7.14 -2.63 -1.09
N PHE A 170 8.01 -3.36 -1.80
CA PHE A 170 9.37 -3.64 -1.29
C PHE A 170 10.15 -2.35 -0.99
N LEU A 171 10.03 -1.36 -1.88
CA LEU A 171 10.61 -0.03 -1.65
C LEU A 171 10.00 0.65 -0.42
N HIS A 172 8.67 0.61 -0.28
CA HIS A 172 7.96 1.16 0.89
C HIS A 172 8.40 0.48 2.19
N ILE A 173 8.56 -0.84 2.22
CA ILE A 173 9.07 -1.56 3.39
C ILE A 173 10.50 -1.13 3.72
N LYS A 174 11.37 -1.04 2.71
CA LYS A 174 12.77 -0.67 2.92
C LYS A 174 12.92 0.75 3.46
N ASN A 175 12.07 1.66 3.00
CA ASN A 175 12.07 3.06 3.39
C ASN A 175 10.66 3.68 3.25
N PRO A 176 9.82 3.57 4.29
CA PRO A 176 8.44 4.05 4.24
C PRO A 176 8.32 5.58 4.26
N LYS A 177 9.43 6.29 4.48
CA LYS A 177 9.50 7.75 4.39
C LYS A 177 9.68 8.24 2.96
N GLU A 178 10.38 7.47 2.13
CA GLU A 178 10.76 7.88 0.77
C GLU A 178 9.89 7.30 -0.34
N TYR A 179 9.27 6.15 -0.09
CA TYR A 179 8.57 5.41 -1.13
C TYR A 179 7.14 5.15 -0.71
N GLY A 180 6.17 5.44 -1.56
CA GLY A 180 4.76 5.11 -1.39
C GLY A 180 4.38 3.89 -2.23
N VAL A 181 3.26 3.27 -1.91
CA VAL A 181 2.81 2.05 -2.58
C VAL A 181 2.00 2.39 -3.84
N TRP A 182 2.41 1.83 -4.98
CA TRP A 182 1.67 1.89 -6.22
C TRP A 182 1.04 0.52 -6.51
N ASN A 183 -0.28 0.43 -6.39
CA ASN A 183 -1.06 -0.77 -6.71
C ASN A 183 -2.36 -0.38 -7.46
N SER A 184 -3.22 -1.36 -7.73
CA SER A 184 -4.51 -1.12 -8.39
C SER A 184 -5.43 -0.16 -7.62
N CYS A 185 -5.33 -0.07 -6.29
CA CYS A 185 -6.07 0.94 -5.51
C CYS A 185 -5.52 2.33 -5.78
N THR A 186 -4.20 2.50 -5.88
CA THR A 186 -3.57 3.77 -6.31
C THR A 186 -4.08 4.20 -7.68
N ASP A 187 -4.14 3.28 -8.65
CA ASP A 187 -4.64 3.59 -10.00
C ASP A 187 -6.10 4.07 -9.97
N VAL A 188 -6.96 3.40 -9.20
CA VAL A 188 -8.38 3.77 -9.06
C VAL A 188 -8.53 5.09 -8.32
N ALA A 189 -7.84 5.27 -7.19
CA ALA A 189 -7.90 6.49 -6.41
C ALA A 189 -7.44 7.70 -7.21
N PHE A 190 -6.32 7.61 -7.92
CA PHE A 190 -5.81 8.72 -8.73
C PHE A 190 -6.72 9.03 -9.92
N LYS A 191 -7.40 8.03 -10.49
CA LYS A 191 -8.46 8.26 -11.47
C LYS A 191 -9.68 8.99 -10.89
N ILE A 192 -9.98 8.81 -9.60
CA ILE A 192 -11.07 9.53 -8.91
C ILE A 192 -10.62 10.96 -8.59
N LEU A 193 -9.47 11.09 -7.94
CA LEU A 193 -8.89 12.38 -7.55
C LEU A 193 -8.62 13.27 -8.77
N SER A 194 -8.23 12.70 -9.92
CA SER A 194 -8.01 13.49 -11.14
C SER A 194 -9.25 14.13 -11.76
N LYS A 195 -10.44 13.83 -11.25
CA LYS A 195 -11.71 14.44 -11.70
C LYS A 195 -12.12 15.66 -10.87
N THR A 196 -11.42 15.96 -9.78
CA THR A 196 -11.68 17.17 -8.98
C THR A 196 -11.14 18.41 -9.69
N LYS A 197 -11.54 19.61 -9.26
CA LYS A 197 -11.12 20.88 -9.86
C LYS A 197 -9.60 21.10 -9.79
N ASP A 198 -8.98 20.62 -8.73
CA ASP A 198 -7.55 20.68 -8.42
C ASP A 198 -6.80 19.36 -8.70
N GLY A 199 -7.48 18.40 -9.34
CA GLY A 199 -7.04 17.02 -9.49
C GLY A 199 -6.02 16.77 -10.60
N GLU A 200 -5.66 17.76 -11.41
CA GLU A 200 -4.81 17.60 -12.60
C GLU A 200 -3.54 16.80 -12.31
N ARG A 201 -2.93 17.05 -11.14
CA ARG A 201 -1.72 16.38 -10.66
C ARG A 201 -1.86 14.87 -10.65
N PHE A 202 -3.04 14.31 -10.39
CA PHE A 202 -3.28 12.86 -10.27
C PHE A 202 -3.56 12.19 -11.62
N LYS A 203 -3.51 12.92 -12.74
CA LYS A 203 -3.62 12.31 -14.06
C LYS A 203 -2.36 11.50 -14.37
N ILE A 204 -2.49 10.18 -14.31
CA ILE A 204 -1.48 9.26 -14.83
C ILE A 204 -1.64 9.24 -16.35
N GLY A 205 -0.83 10.03 -17.06
CA GLY A 205 -0.95 10.23 -18.51
C GLY A 205 -0.84 8.94 -19.33
N LYS A 206 -1.71 8.77 -20.35
CA LYS A 206 -1.56 7.73 -21.40
C LYS A 206 -0.41 8.00 -22.38
N LYS A 207 0.22 9.18 -22.33
CA LYS A 207 1.27 9.62 -23.26
C LYS A 207 2.46 10.18 -22.48
N MET A 208 3.40 9.32 -22.09
CA MET A 208 4.80 9.74 -21.97
C MET A 208 5.35 9.94 -23.39
N LYS A 209 4.91 11.02 -24.07
CA LYS A 209 5.36 11.44 -25.40
C LYS A 209 6.34 12.62 -25.32
N ALA A 210 7.10 12.73 -24.24
CA ALA A 210 8.21 13.67 -24.14
C ALA A 210 9.51 12.85 -24.02
N ALA A 211 10.32 12.93 -25.07
CA ALA A 211 11.69 12.41 -25.24
C ALA A 211 11.89 10.87 -25.11
N ASN A 212 12.00 10.19 -26.26
CA ASN A 212 12.81 8.97 -26.46
C ASN A 212 12.58 7.71 -25.59
N ILE A 213 11.43 7.52 -24.97
CA ILE A 213 11.14 6.24 -24.27
C ILE A 213 10.23 5.37 -25.15
N ILE A 214 10.86 4.51 -25.96
CA ILE A 214 10.19 3.41 -26.66
C ILE A 214 9.97 2.28 -25.64
N GLY A 215 8.72 2.08 -25.23
CA GLY A 215 8.31 1.12 -24.19
C GLY A 215 7.69 1.83 -22.98
N SER A 216 6.71 1.21 -22.33
CA SER A 216 6.14 1.76 -21.10
C SER A 216 7.18 1.68 -19.97
N ASN A 217 8.06 2.69 -19.85
CA ASN A 217 9.02 2.79 -18.74
C ASN A 217 8.24 2.92 -17.44
N ILE A 218 8.01 1.78 -16.79
CA ILE A 218 7.16 1.66 -15.62
C ILE A 218 7.84 2.25 -14.39
N GLY A 219 9.17 2.24 -14.35
CA GLY A 219 9.94 2.95 -13.34
C GLY A 219 9.75 4.46 -13.41
N ALA A 220 9.74 5.05 -14.60
CA ALA A 220 9.45 6.49 -14.76
C ALA A 220 8.01 6.82 -14.36
N LYS A 221 7.05 5.93 -14.64
CA LYS A 221 5.68 6.07 -14.12
C LYS A 221 5.65 5.99 -12.59
N TYR A 222 6.36 5.04 -12.00
CA TYR A 222 6.44 4.92 -10.55
C TYR A 222 7.04 6.18 -9.92
N LYS A 223 8.09 6.77 -10.51
CA LYS A 223 8.67 8.03 -10.03
C LYS A 223 7.61 9.13 -9.91
N ILE A 224 6.82 9.34 -10.96
CA ILE A 224 5.72 10.31 -10.97
C ILE A 224 4.66 9.97 -9.91
N ILE A 225 4.26 8.69 -9.81
CA ILE A 225 3.26 8.26 -8.84
C ILE A 225 3.76 8.45 -7.41
N ASN A 226 5.03 8.14 -7.15
CA ASN A 226 5.65 8.33 -5.85
C ASN A 226 5.69 9.81 -5.47
N GLU A 227 6.01 10.70 -6.42
CA GLU A 227 5.93 12.15 -6.22
C GLU A 227 4.50 12.63 -5.93
N GLN A 228 3.49 12.06 -6.59
CA GLN A 228 2.07 12.37 -6.31
C GLN A 228 1.65 11.90 -4.91
N LEU A 229 2.13 10.73 -4.46
CA LEU A 229 1.88 10.22 -3.10
C LEU A 229 2.58 11.08 -2.04
N LYS A 230 3.83 11.49 -2.28
CA LYS A 230 4.55 12.45 -1.43
C LYS A 230 3.85 13.80 -1.38
N TRP A 231 3.35 14.28 -2.50
CA TRP A 231 2.60 15.52 -2.55
C TRP A 231 1.35 15.47 -1.66
N LEU A 232 0.60 14.35 -1.64
CA LEU A 232 -0.53 14.16 -0.72
C LEU A 232 -0.07 14.29 0.74
N LEU A 233 1.01 13.60 1.12
CA LEU A 233 1.59 13.71 2.45
C LEU A 233 1.95 15.16 2.78
N GLU A 234 2.79 15.80 1.96
CA GLU A 234 3.31 17.15 2.21
C GLU A 234 2.23 18.25 2.28
N ASN A 235 1.16 18.12 1.49
CA ASN A 235 0.11 19.14 1.39
C ASN A 235 -1.06 18.90 2.33
N HIS A 236 -1.14 17.71 2.94
CA HIS A 236 -2.21 17.36 3.87
C HIS A 236 -1.65 16.67 5.13
N ASN A 237 -0.44 17.00 5.57
CA ASN A 237 0.19 16.38 6.76
C ASN A 237 -0.40 16.87 8.09
N CYS A 238 -0.11 16.13 9.15
CA CYS A 238 -0.53 16.44 10.52
C CYS A 238 0.04 17.74 11.10
N GLN A 239 1.13 18.27 10.54
CA GLN A 239 1.69 19.56 10.94
C GLN A 239 0.85 20.74 10.44
N LYS A 240 0.19 20.58 9.29
CA LYS A 240 -0.67 21.61 8.68
C LYS A 240 -2.14 21.45 9.08
N TYR A 241 -2.56 20.24 9.43
CA TYR A 241 -3.94 19.93 9.79
C TYR A 241 -3.93 18.98 10.98
N GLU A 242 -4.70 19.27 12.03
CA GLU A 242 -4.77 18.47 13.27
C GLU A 242 -4.90 16.95 13.03
N ASN A 243 -5.60 16.59 11.95
CA ASN A 243 -5.87 15.20 11.59
C ASN A 243 -5.17 14.71 10.32
N GLY A 244 -4.26 15.52 9.76
CA GLY A 244 -3.58 15.27 8.49
C GLY A 244 -2.71 14.00 8.48
N PHE A 245 -2.21 13.62 7.31
CA PHE A 245 -1.38 12.42 7.11
C PHE A 245 -0.12 12.43 7.98
N LYS A 246 0.18 11.28 8.58
CA LYS A 246 1.38 11.10 9.41
C LYS A 246 2.61 10.66 8.60
N ASN A 247 2.41 9.82 7.58
CA ASN A 247 3.46 9.26 6.74
C ASN A 247 2.87 8.67 5.44
N LEU A 248 3.71 8.06 4.58
CA LEU A 248 3.23 7.44 3.33
C LEU A 248 2.41 6.16 3.55
N SER A 249 2.54 5.48 4.69
CA SER A 249 1.66 4.35 5.03
C SER A 249 0.23 4.81 5.25
N ASP A 250 0.04 5.99 5.83
CA ASP A 250 -1.26 6.62 6.01
C ASP A 250 -1.88 7.09 4.68
N VAL A 251 -1.04 7.63 3.79
CA VAL A 251 -1.45 7.95 2.42
C VAL A 251 -1.91 6.68 1.68
N ASP A 252 -1.23 5.55 1.85
CA ASP A 252 -1.67 4.26 1.29
C ASP A 252 -3.04 3.81 1.83
N ILE A 253 -3.31 3.99 3.13
CA ILE A 253 -4.64 3.74 3.73
C ILE A 253 -5.70 4.64 3.09
N PHE A 254 -5.39 5.93 2.90
CA PHE A 254 -6.29 6.87 2.24
C PHE A 254 -6.56 6.49 0.78
N VAL A 255 -5.52 6.20 0.01
CA VAL A 255 -5.64 5.77 -1.39
C VAL A 255 -6.54 4.53 -1.49
N TRP A 256 -6.34 3.57 -0.59
CA TRP A 256 -7.20 2.41 -0.49
C TRP A 256 -8.65 2.79 -0.17
N TYR A 257 -8.85 3.68 0.79
CA TYR A 257 -10.18 4.15 1.19
C TYR A 257 -10.92 4.79 0.01
N ILE A 258 -10.25 5.67 -0.74
CA ILE A 258 -10.83 6.31 -1.91
C ILE A 258 -11.24 5.26 -2.96
N ALA A 259 -10.34 4.32 -3.27
CA ALA A 259 -10.57 3.33 -4.31
C ALA A 259 -11.75 2.37 -4.04
N ASN A 260 -12.13 2.19 -2.78
CA ASN A 260 -13.17 1.23 -2.39
C ASN A 260 -14.50 1.89 -2.00
N ASN A 261 -14.53 3.21 -1.78
CA ASN A 261 -15.72 3.92 -1.32
C ASN A 261 -16.32 4.88 -2.35
N PHE A 262 -15.62 5.18 -3.46
CA PHE A 262 -16.07 6.10 -4.52
C PHE A 262 -15.91 5.48 -5.91
#